data_AF-A0A3D3CEN1-F1
#
_entry.id   AF-A0A3D3CEN1-F1
#
_cell.length_a   1.000
_cell.length_b   1.000
_cell.length_c   1.000
_cell.angle_alpha   90.00
_cell.angle_beta   90.00
_cell.angle_gamma   90.00
#
_symmetry.space_group_name_H-M   'P 1'
#
loop_
_entity.id
_entity.type
_entity.pdbx_description
1 polymer ?
#
loop_
_entity_poly.entity_id
_entity_poly.type
_entity_poly.pdbx_seq_one_letter_code
_entity_poly.pdbx_strand_id
1 'polypeptide(L)'
;GAKWVAEEGYPTEISRAIQTHGWSICSDVKPESDLEKVLFTVDELTGLVITAALVRPSRSVQDLEVKSVKKKWKDKAFARGVDRDLIVRGAEMIPMPLDTVIEWVILALRR
;
A
#
# COMPACT_ATOMS: atom_id res chain seq x y z
N GLY A 1 8.21 9.56 -11.94
CA GLY A 1 9.01 8.58 -11.21
C GLY A 1 9.76 7.65 -12.15
N ALA A 2 9.05 6.70 -12.78
CA ALA A 2 9.65 5.61 -13.56
C ALA A 2 10.67 6.04 -14.62
N LYS A 3 10.32 7.03 -15.47
CA LYS A 3 11.20 7.55 -16.51
C LYS A 3 12.54 8.05 -15.97
N TRP A 4 12.51 8.87 -14.93
CA TRP A 4 13.72 9.42 -14.31
C TRP A 4 14.61 8.30 -13.73
N VAL A 5 14.02 7.34 -13.01
CA VAL A 5 14.76 6.20 -12.45
C VAL A 5 15.42 5.35 -13.54
N ALA A 6 14.77 5.17 -14.69
CA ALA A 6 15.37 4.50 -15.83
C ALA A 6 16.53 5.31 -16.45
N GLU A 7 16.38 6.63 -16.57
CA GLU A 7 17.42 7.54 -17.09
C GLU A 7 18.68 7.56 -16.21
N GLU A 8 18.53 7.39 -14.90
CA GLU A 8 19.64 7.27 -13.93
C GLU A 8 20.31 5.88 -13.93
N GLY A 9 19.86 4.95 -14.77
CA GLY A 9 20.49 3.63 -14.93
C GLY A 9 20.14 2.59 -13.86
N TYR A 10 19.06 2.80 -13.10
CA TYR A 10 18.56 1.78 -12.17
C TYR A 10 17.99 0.57 -12.92
N PRO A 11 17.91 -0.61 -12.26
CA PRO A 11 17.36 -1.81 -12.89
C PRO A 11 15.94 -1.60 -13.43
N THR A 12 15.66 -2.15 -14.61
CA THR A 12 14.35 -2.05 -15.29
C THR A 12 13.20 -2.55 -14.42
N GLU A 13 13.46 -3.53 -13.56
CA GLU A 13 12.47 -4.04 -12.60
C GLU A 13 11.97 -2.95 -11.65
N ILE A 14 12.86 -2.06 -11.18
CA ILE A 14 12.51 -0.96 -10.27
C ILE A 14 11.71 0.11 -11.01
N SER A 15 12.17 0.54 -12.19
CA SER A 15 11.47 1.56 -12.96
C SER A 15 10.08 1.07 -13.40
N ARG A 16 9.94 -0.22 -13.72
CA ARG A 16 8.65 -0.85 -14.02
C ARG A 16 7.75 -0.94 -12.78
N ALA A 17 8.25 -1.35 -11.61
CA ALA A 17 7.47 -1.31 -10.37
C ALA A 17 6.95 0.10 -10.05
N ILE A 18 7.78 1.12 -10.26
CA ILE A 18 7.36 2.52 -10.14
C ILE A 18 6.35 2.91 -11.22
N GLN A 19 6.32 2.27 -12.38
CA GLN A 19 5.28 2.53 -13.38
C GLN A 19 3.95 1.84 -13.05
N THR A 20 4.00 0.61 -12.54
CA THR A 20 2.82 -0.24 -12.34
C THR A 20 2.10 0.03 -11.01
N HIS A 21 2.75 0.63 -10.01
CA HIS A 21 2.04 1.01 -8.77
C HIS A 21 0.91 2.02 -9.01
N GLY A 22 0.99 2.82 -10.10
CA GLY A 22 -0.05 3.75 -10.52
C GLY A 22 -1.11 3.13 -11.45
N TRP A 23 -1.17 1.79 -11.57
CA TRP A 23 -2.08 1.12 -12.49
C TRP A 23 -3.55 1.47 -12.21
N SER A 24 -4.30 1.81 -13.26
CA SER A 24 -5.69 2.29 -13.19
C SER A 24 -5.89 3.67 -12.53
N ILE A 25 -4.81 4.35 -12.14
CA ILE A 25 -4.84 5.74 -11.63
C ILE A 25 -4.21 6.68 -12.66
N CYS A 26 -2.94 6.42 -13.02
CA CYS A 26 -2.14 7.24 -13.93
C CYS A 26 -1.26 6.42 -14.89
N SER A 27 -1.44 5.10 -14.89
CA SER A 27 -0.72 4.15 -15.73
C SER A 27 -1.67 3.06 -16.21
N ASP A 28 -1.54 2.65 -17.47
CA ASP A 28 -2.28 1.52 -18.04
C ASP A 28 -1.51 0.19 -17.93
N VAL A 29 -0.32 0.20 -17.35
CA VAL A 29 0.55 -0.97 -17.23
C VAL A 29 0.22 -1.76 -15.96
N LYS A 30 -0.27 -2.98 -16.14
CA LYS A 30 -0.67 -3.87 -15.04
C LYS A 30 0.55 -4.43 -14.28
N PRO A 31 0.47 -4.59 -12.93
CA PRO A 31 1.44 -5.35 -12.15
C PRO A 31 1.49 -6.84 -12.54
N GLU A 32 2.70 -7.36 -12.78
CA GLU A 32 2.95 -8.74 -13.18
C GLU A 32 3.90 -9.47 -12.23
N SER A 33 5.01 -8.85 -11.83
CA SER A 33 5.97 -9.44 -10.89
C SER A 33 5.50 -9.32 -9.44
N ASP A 34 6.11 -10.08 -8.54
CA ASP A 34 5.77 -10.02 -7.11
C ASP A 34 6.11 -8.66 -6.51
N LEU A 35 7.23 -8.03 -6.91
CA LEU A 35 7.58 -6.68 -6.51
C LEU A 35 6.49 -5.67 -6.91
N GLU A 36 6.04 -5.73 -8.17
CA GLU A 36 5.04 -4.83 -8.71
C GLU A 36 3.69 -4.98 -7.98
N LYS A 37 3.23 -6.22 -7.79
CA LYS A 37 1.96 -6.52 -7.11
C LYS A 37 1.99 -6.08 -5.65
N VAL A 38 3.10 -6.35 -4.94
CA VAL A 38 3.27 -5.93 -3.55
C VAL A 38 3.27 -4.40 -3.48
N LEU A 39 4.07 -3.71 -4.30
CA LEU A 39 4.15 -2.25 -4.29
C LEU A 39 2.79 -1.60 -4.58
N PHE A 40 2.08 -2.08 -5.61
CA PHE A 40 0.72 -1.64 -5.94
C PHE A 40 -0.25 -1.78 -4.76
N THR A 41 -0.12 -2.86 -3.98
CA THR A 41 -1.01 -3.12 -2.84
C THR A 41 -0.68 -2.24 -1.63
N VAL A 42 0.61 -2.15 -1.28
CA VAL A 42 1.03 -1.54 -0.01
C VAL A 42 1.11 -0.02 -0.04
N ASP A 43 1.25 0.58 -1.23
CA ASP A 43 1.31 2.05 -1.39
C ASP A 43 0.03 2.70 -0.84
N GLU A 44 -1.12 2.29 -1.36
CA GLU A 44 -2.43 2.80 -0.93
C GLU A 44 -2.78 2.36 0.51
N LEU A 45 -2.42 1.13 0.88
CA LEU A 45 -2.67 0.60 2.23
C LEU A 45 -1.90 1.37 3.31
N THR A 46 -0.69 1.86 2.99
CA THR A 46 0.11 2.68 3.90
C THR A 46 -0.64 3.93 4.32
N GLY A 47 -1.36 4.58 3.40
CA GLY A 47 -2.20 5.74 3.69
C GLY A 47 -3.26 5.46 4.77
N LEU A 48 -3.94 4.31 4.70
CA LEU A 48 -4.90 3.89 5.71
C LEU A 48 -4.23 3.62 7.07
N VAL A 49 -3.11 2.90 7.08
CA VAL A 49 -2.38 2.55 8.30
C VAL A 49 -1.86 3.79 9.02
N ILE A 50 -1.24 4.73 8.28
CA ILE A 50 -0.77 6.00 8.84
C ILE A 50 -1.94 6.82 9.38
N THR A 51 -3.04 6.95 8.64
CA THR A 51 -4.21 7.69 9.13
C THR A 51 -4.78 7.06 10.40
N ALA A 52 -4.80 5.72 10.48
CA ALA A 52 -5.23 4.99 11.68
C ALA A 52 -4.31 5.23 12.88
N ALA A 53 -3.00 5.35 12.67
CA ALA A 53 -2.04 5.73 13.72
C ALA A 53 -2.25 7.17 14.21
N LEU A 54 -2.45 8.12 13.30
CA LEU A 54 -2.54 9.55 13.61
C LEU A 54 -3.73 9.93 14.50
N VAL A 55 -4.81 9.13 14.49
CA VAL A 55 -5.99 9.36 15.33
C VAL A 55 -5.91 8.71 16.71
N ARG A 56 -4.83 7.98 17.01
CA ARG A 56 -4.60 7.44 18.36
C ARG A 56 -4.07 8.54 19.30
N PRO A 57 -4.23 8.39 20.62
CA PRO A 57 -3.57 9.27 21.58
C PRO A 57 -2.04 9.31 21.41
N SER A 58 -1.41 8.17 21.10
CA SER A 58 0.02 8.05 20.84
C SER A 58 0.48 8.70 19.53
N ARG A 59 -0.45 8.91 18.59
CA ARG A 59 -0.18 9.30 17.19
C ARG A 59 0.89 8.44 16.51
N SER A 60 1.02 7.19 16.92
CA SER A 60 2.13 6.31 16.55
C SER A 60 1.63 4.97 16.01
N VAL A 61 2.45 4.35 15.16
CA VAL A 61 2.28 2.97 14.68
C VAL A 61 2.79 1.95 15.70
N GLN A 62 3.54 2.38 16.72
CA GLN A 62 4.16 1.51 17.72
C GLN A 62 3.13 0.67 18.50
N ASP A 63 2.00 1.28 18.84
CA ASP A 63 0.91 0.63 19.55
C ASP A 63 -0.25 0.23 18.61
N LEU A 64 -0.10 0.42 17.29
CA LEU A 64 -1.12 0.10 16.29
C LEU A 64 -1.23 -1.39 16.02
N GLU A 65 -2.44 -1.93 16.12
CA GLU A 65 -2.74 -3.35 15.94
C GLU A 65 -3.67 -3.57 14.73
N VAL A 66 -3.55 -4.74 14.08
CA VAL A 66 -4.33 -5.10 12.88
C VAL A 66 -5.84 -4.89 13.10
N LYS A 67 -6.36 -5.29 14.26
CA LYS A 67 -7.79 -5.12 14.60
C LYS A 67 -8.25 -3.66 14.54
N SER A 68 -7.40 -2.71 14.91
CA SER A 68 -7.71 -1.28 14.87
C SER A 68 -7.81 -0.79 13.43
N VAL A 69 -6.88 -1.21 12.56
CA VAL A 69 -6.93 -0.91 11.12
C VAL A 69 -8.17 -1.53 10.48
N LYS A 70 -8.51 -2.79 10.79
CA LYS A 70 -9.72 -3.46 10.29
C LYS A 70 -11.02 -2.78 10.73
N LYS A 71 -11.05 -2.18 11.92
CA LYS A 71 -12.21 -1.38 12.35
C LYS A 71 -12.35 -0.13 11.48
N LYS A 72 -11.24 0.55 11.17
CA LYS A 72 -11.19 1.73 10.30
C LYS A 72 -11.44 1.42 8.83
N TRP A 73 -11.04 0.24 8.38
CA TRP A 73 -11.33 -0.27 7.04
C TRP A 73 -12.84 -0.24 6.73
N LYS A 74 -13.68 -0.67 7.68
CA LYS A 74 -15.14 -0.72 7.52
C LYS A 74 -15.80 0.67 7.51
N ASP A 75 -15.14 1.68 8.08
CA ASP A 75 -15.63 3.05 8.11
C ASP A 75 -15.19 3.78 6.83
N LYS A 76 -16.06 3.83 5.82
CA LYS A 76 -15.76 4.47 4.53
C LYS A 76 -15.55 5.99 4.63
N ALA A 77 -16.05 6.64 5.70
CA ALA A 77 -15.82 8.06 5.93
C ALA A 77 -14.43 8.31 6.55
N PHE A 78 -13.84 7.30 7.18
CA PHE A 78 -12.47 7.37 7.65
C PHE A 78 -11.48 7.26 6.48
N ALA A 79 -10.49 8.14 6.42
CA ALA A 79 -9.50 8.17 5.34
C ALA A 79 -10.18 8.16 3.95
N ARG A 80 -11.07 9.14 3.68
CA ARG A 80 -11.84 9.22 2.42
C ARG A 80 -10.99 9.27 1.15
N GLY A 81 -9.74 9.72 1.27
CA GLY A 81 -8.79 9.72 0.16
C GLY A 81 -8.25 8.35 -0.20
N VAL A 82 -8.48 7.33 0.64
CA VAL A 82 -7.99 5.97 0.40
C VAL A 82 -8.97 5.17 -0.44
N ASP A 83 -8.48 4.66 -1.58
CA ASP A 83 -9.19 3.72 -2.43
C ASP A 83 -9.05 2.28 -1.92
N ARG A 84 -10.09 1.82 -1.22
CA ARG A 84 -10.15 0.46 -0.67
C ARG A 84 -10.29 -0.60 -1.76
N ASP A 85 -10.93 -0.29 -2.88
CA ASP A 85 -11.12 -1.24 -3.96
C ASP A 85 -9.78 -1.48 -4.68
N LEU A 86 -8.93 -0.45 -4.76
CA LEU A 86 -7.55 -0.60 -5.22
C LEU A 86 -6.72 -1.53 -4.32
N ILE A 87 -6.80 -1.36 -3.00
CA ILE A 87 -6.12 -2.25 -2.03
C ILE A 87 -6.63 -3.69 -2.15
N VAL A 88 -7.95 -3.91 -2.30
CA VAL A 88 -8.52 -5.25 -2.47
C VAL A 88 -8.01 -5.90 -3.75
N ARG A 89 -8.05 -5.19 -4.88
CA ARG A 89 -7.52 -5.69 -6.16
C ARG A 89 -6.05 -6.06 -6.05
N GLY A 90 -5.24 -5.25 -5.37
CA GLY A 90 -3.83 -5.57 -5.11
C GLY A 90 -3.67 -6.82 -4.25
N ALA A 91 -4.42 -6.91 -3.15
CA ALA A 91 -4.38 -8.05 -2.24
C ALA A 91 -4.80 -9.37 -2.92
N GLU A 92 -5.71 -9.33 -3.89
CA GLU A 92 -6.11 -10.49 -4.70
C GLU A 92 -5.00 -10.99 -5.65
N MET A 93 -4.00 -10.15 -5.96
CA MET A 93 -2.87 -10.51 -6.84
C MET A 93 -1.72 -11.21 -6.12
N ILE A 94 -1.70 -11.16 -4.79
CA ILE A 94 -0.64 -11.73 -3.96
C ILE A 94 -1.15 -12.94 -3.19
N PRO A 95 -0.33 -13.98 -2.97
CA PRO A 95 -0.74 -15.21 -2.28
C PRO A 95 -0.79 -15.02 -0.75
N MET A 96 -1.33 -13.90 -0.28
CA MET A 96 -1.37 -13.52 1.14
C MET A 96 -2.72 -12.92 1.51
N PRO A 97 -3.31 -13.29 2.66
CA PRO A 97 -4.51 -12.63 3.16
C PRO A 97 -4.28 -11.15 3.44
N LEU A 98 -5.28 -10.29 3.19
CA LEU A 98 -5.21 -8.85 3.48
C LEU A 98 -4.79 -8.55 4.94
N ASP A 99 -5.24 -9.36 5.90
CA ASP A 99 -4.86 -9.22 7.31
C ASP A 99 -3.34 -9.32 7.51
N THR A 100 -2.67 -10.24 6.80
CA THR A 100 -1.21 -10.42 6.83
C THR A 100 -0.50 -9.22 6.21
N VAL A 101 -1.03 -8.68 5.11
CA VAL A 101 -0.47 -7.48 4.46
C VAL A 101 -0.59 -6.27 5.38
N ILE A 102 -1.73 -6.09 6.05
CA ILE A 102 -1.94 -5.04 7.07
C ILE A 102 -0.91 -5.17 8.19
N GLU A 103 -0.71 -6.38 8.72
CA GLU A 103 0.27 -6.64 9.76
C GLU A 103 1.68 -6.25 9.32
N TRP A 104 2.09 -6.68 8.12
CA TRP A 104 3.43 -6.39 7.61
C TRP A 104 3.66 -4.90 7.37
N VAL A 105 2.66 -4.17 6.85
CA VAL A 105 2.76 -2.71 6.71
C VAL A 105 2.89 -2.03 8.08
N ILE A 106 2.12 -2.45 9.08
CA ILE A 106 2.27 -1.94 10.45
C ILE A 106 3.70 -2.17 10.96
N LEU A 107 4.19 -3.42 10.87
CA LEU A 107 5.52 -3.79 11.37
C LEU A 107 6.65 -3.05 10.63
N ALA A 108 6.54 -2.90 9.31
CA ALA A 108 7.53 -2.18 8.50
C ALA A 108 7.62 -0.68 8.85
N LEU A 109 6.53 -0.09 9.35
CA LEU A 109 6.49 1.31 9.75
C LEU A 109 6.95 1.55 11.20
N ARG A 110 7.02 0.50 12.05
CA ARG A 110 7.52 0.63 13.42
C ARG A 110 9.03 0.92 13.38
N ARG A 111 9.41 2.07 13.92
CA ARG A 111 10.79 2.55 14.08
C ARG A 111 11.04 3.02 15.51
#